data_AF-A0A357EXC5-F1
#
_entry.id   AF-A0A357EXC5-F1
#
_cell.length_a   1.000
_cell.length_b   1.000
_cell.length_c   1.000
_cell.angle_alpha   90.00
_cell.angle_beta   90.00
_cell.angle_gamma   90.00
#
_symmetry.space_group_name_H-M   'P 1'
#
loop_
_entity.id
_entity.type
_entity.pdbx_description
1 polymer ?
#
loop_
_entity_poly.entity_id
_entity_poly.type
_entity_poly.pdbx_seq_one_letter_code
_entity_poly.pdbx_strand_id
1 'polypeptide(L)'
;PADIEEAIWRKAISNYEAKEKIAGAESLRAYERYIMLNIIDSQWKDHLASIDQVKQGIGLVGYGQKDPLVEYKKQSFDMFQDMLDRIDTNTTKALFHLEIVVKDDR
;
A
#
# COMPACT_ATOMS: atom_id res chain seq x y z
N PRO A 1 -16.86 -12.86 17.92
CA PRO A 1 -16.15 -11.90 17.04
C PRO A 1 -14.64 -11.85 17.34
N ALA A 2 -14.26 -11.59 18.59
CA ALA A 2 -12.86 -11.53 19.02
C ALA A 2 -12.10 -12.86 18.83
N ASP A 3 -12.73 -14.00 19.13
CA ASP A 3 -12.06 -15.31 19.03
C ASP A 3 -11.66 -15.67 17.58
N ILE A 4 -12.45 -15.24 16.60
CA ILE A 4 -12.18 -15.47 15.17
C ILE A 4 -11.01 -14.59 14.72
N GLU A 5 -11.01 -13.32 15.13
CA GLU A 5 -9.93 -12.38 14.84
C GLU A 5 -8.60 -12.89 15.42
N GLU A 6 -8.59 -13.32 16.67
CA GLU A 6 -7.40 -13.89 17.32
C GLU A 6 -6.93 -15.17 16.63
N ALA A 7 -7.84 -16.03 16.17
CA ALA A 7 -7.50 -17.24 15.43
C ALA A 7 -6.83 -16.92 14.07
N ILE A 8 -7.38 -15.95 13.33
CA ILE A 8 -6.79 -15.49 12.05
C ILE A 8 -5.41 -14.89 12.30
N TRP A 9 -5.27 -14.03 13.30
CA TRP A 9 -4.01 -13.37 13.64
C TRP A 9 -2.91 -14.37 13.99
N ARG A 10 -3.24 -15.36 14.84
CA ARG A 10 -2.31 -16.46 15.18
C ARG A 10 -1.85 -17.22 13.93
N LYS A 11 -2.77 -17.52 13.02
CA LYS A 11 -2.43 -18.23 11.78
C LYS A 11 -1.56 -17.39 10.85
N ALA A 12 -1.84 -16.09 10.74
CA ALA A 12 -1.05 -15.16 9.94
C ALA A 12 0.39 -15.07 10.46
N ILE A 13 0.58 -14.87 11.77
CA ILE A 13 1.92 -14.84 12.40
C ILE A 13 2.65 -16.15 12.16
N SER A 14 2.01 -17.29 12.45
CA SER A 14 2.64 -18.61 12.28
C SER A 14 3.10 -18.87 10.85
N ASN A 15 2.31 -18.46 9.84
CA ASN A 15 2.70 -18.58 8.44
C ASN A 15 3.87 -17.66 8.09
N TYR A 16 3.93 -16.46 8.67
CA TYR A 16 5.01 -15.50 8.43
C TYR A 16 6.34 -15.97 9.06
N GLU A 17 6.29 -16.48 10.29
CA GLU A 17 7.45 -17.09 10.96
C GLU A 17 8.00 -18.30 10.19
N ALA A 18 7.13 -19.10 9.57
CA ALA A 18 7.56 -20.20 8.71
C ALA A 18 8.32 -19.70 7.47
N LYS A 19 7.87 -18.59 6.85
CA LYS A 19 8.60 -17.93 5.74
C LYS A 19 9.98 -17.45 6.20
N GLU A 20 10.05 -16.82 7.38
CA GLU A 20 11.31 -16.32 7.94
C GLU A 20 12.33 -17.44 8.19
N LYS A 21 11.88 -18.60 8.66
CA LYS A 21 12.76 -19.77 8.84
C LYS A 21 13.34 -20.29 7.52
N ILE A 22 12.63 -20.13 6.41
CA ILE A 22 13.06 -20.58 5.07
C ILE A 22 13.99 -19.56 4.42
N ALA A 23 13.62 -18.27 4.44
CA ALA A 23 14.41 -17.21 3.80
C ALA A 23 15.61 -16.74 4.63
N GLY A 24 15.55 -16.88 5.95
CA GLY A 24 16.44 -16.19 6.88
C GLY A 24 15.97 -14.76 7.18
N ALA A 25 16.20 -14.32 8.42
CA ALA A 25 15.70 -13.05 8.94
C ALA A 25 16.20 -11.85 8.12
N GLU A 26 17.52 -11.74 7.90
CA GLU A 26 18.11 -10.60 7.19
C GLU A 26 17.58 -10.45 5.76
N SER A 27 17.56 -11.57 5.01
CA SER A 27 17.04 -11.60 3.65
C SER A 27 15.57 -11.23 3.61
N LEU A 28 14.73 -11.80 4.49
CA LEU A 28 13.31 -11.47 4.54
C LEU A 28 13.09 -9.98 4.83
N ARG A 29 13.82 -9.38 5.78
CA ARG A 29 13.73 -7.93 6.05
C ARG A 29 14.16 -7.08 4.86
N ALA A 30 15.15 -7.52 4.09
CA ALA A 30 15.58 -6.82 2.87
C ALA A 30 14.48 -6.87 1.80
N TYR A 31 13.85 -8.03 1.59
CA TYR A 31 12.72 -8.18 0.68
C TYR A 31 11.50 -7.38 1.10
N GLU A 32 11.18 -7.33 2.40
CA GLU A 32 10.10 -6.50 2.91
C GLU A 32 10.28 -5.04 2.55
N ARG A 33 11.47 -4.48 2.86
CA ARG A 33 11.80 -3.10 2.51
C ARG A 33 11.72 -2.86 1.01
N TYR A 34 12.25 -3.79 0.21
CA TYR A 34 12.19 -3.69 -1.24
C TYR A 34 10.74 -3.64 -1.75
N ILE A 35 9.88 -4.56 -1.30
CA ILE A 35 8.47 -4.61 -1.68
C ILE A 35 7.75 -3.33 -1.27
N MET A 36 7.91 -2.90 -0.03
CA MET A 36 7.30 -1.66 0.48
C MET A 36 7.71 -0.44 -0.35
N LEU A 37 9.02 -0.28 -0.62
CA LEU A 37 9.53 0.86 -1.39
C LEU A 37 8.98 0.88 -2.82
N ASN A 38 8.89 -0.28 -3.48
CA ASN A 38 8.32 -0.36 -4.83
C ASN A 38 6.83 0.00 -4.85
N ILE A 39 6.07 -0.46 -3.85
CA ILE A 39 4.64 -0.14 -3.74
C ILE A 39 4.44 1.35 -3.47
N ILE A 40 5.21 1.93 -2.54
CA ILE A 40 5.15 3.36 -2.22
C ILE A 40 5.50 4.19 -3.45
N ASP A 41 6.58 3.87 -4.16
CA ASP A 41 7.01 4.61 -5.35
C ASP A 41 5.93 4.57 -6.46
N SER A 42 5.36 3.40 -6.72
CA SER A 42 4.27 3.26 -7.69
C SER A 42 3.05 4.07 -7.28
N GLN A 43 2.57 3.92 -6.04
CA GLN A 43 1.38 4.62 -5.56
C GLN A 43 1.57 6.14 -5.54
N TRP A 44 2.76 6.61 -5.20
CA TRP A 44 3.08 8.03 -5.19
C TRP A 44 3.08 8.62 -6.60
N LYS A 45 3.66 7.93 -7.59
CA LYS A 45 3.63 8.37 -8.99
C LYS A 45 2.20 8.47 -9.52
N ASP A 46 1.38 7.46 -9.24
CA ASP A 46 -0.04 7.46 -9.63
C ASP A 46 -0.81 8.61 -8.95
N HIS A 47 -0.51 8.88 -7.68
CA HIS A 47 -1.13 9.98 -6.94
C HIS A 47 -0.74 11.35 -7.50
N LEU A 48 0.53 11.57 -7.85
CA LEU A 48 0.98 12.81 -8.51
C LEU A 48 0.27 13.03 -9.85
N ALA A 49 0.18 11.99 -10.68
CA ALA A 49 -0.55 12.06 -11.95
C ALA A 49 -2.04 12.40 -11.72
N SER A 50 -2.64 11.83 -10.69
CA SER A 50 -4.04 12.07 -10.34
C SER A 50 -4.26 13.50 -9.81
N ILE A 51 -3.35 14.03 -8.99
CA ILE A 51 -3.38 15.43 -8.53
C ILE A 51 -3.31 16.39 -9.72
N ASP A 52 -2.47 16.11 -10.71
CA ASP A 52 -2.34 16.97 -11.88
C ASP A 52 -3.63 16.99 -12.72
N GLN A 53 -4.36 15.87 -12.79
CA GLN A 53 -5.70 15.84 -13.41
C GLN A 53 -6.71 16.71 -12.63
N VAL A 54 -6.72 16.65 -11.29
CA VAL A 54 -7.59 17.50 -10.46
C VAL A 54 -7.29 18.98 -10.69
N LYS A 55 -6.01 19.37 -10.76
CA LYS A 55 -5.61 20.75 -11.06
C LYS A 55 -6.14 21.24 -12.41
N GLN A 56 -6.11 20.39 -13.44
CA GLN A 56 -6.64 20.74 -14.76
C GLN A 56 -8.16 20.89 -14.76
N GLY A 57 -8.87 20.07 -13.98
CA GLY A 57 -10.34 20.08 -13.89
C GLY A 57 -10.94 21.11 -12.92
N ILE A 58 -10.17 21.62 -11.96
CA ILE A 58 -10.69 22.45 -10.87
C ILE A 58 -11.33 23.76 -11.33
N GLY A 59 -10.93 24.28 -12.50
CA GLY A 59 -11.50 25.51 -13.08
C GLY A 59 -12.99 25.39 -13.38
N LEU A 60 -13.50 24.18 -13.62
CA LEU A 60 -14.93 23.94 -13.85
C LEU A 60 -15.76 23.99 -12.56
N VAL A 61 -15.14 23.83 -11.40
CA VAL A 61 -15.82 23.84 -10.09
C VAL A 61 -16.25 25.24 -9.68
N GLY A 62 -15.53 26.27 -10.14
CA GLY A 62 -15.86 27.68 -9.89
C GLY A 62 -17.23 28.10 -10.45
N TYR A 63 -17.74 27.41 -11.46
CA TYR A 63 -19.10 27.64 -11.98
C TYR A 63 -20.20 27.23 -10.98
N GLY A 64 -19.89 26.37 -10.00
CA GLY A 64 -20.82 25.91 -8.96
C GLY A 64 -20.87 26.78 -7.70
N GLN A 65 -20.33 28.01 -7.72
CA GLN A 65 -20.22 28.91 -6.56
C GLN A 65 -19.43 28.34 -5.37
N LYS A 66 -18.65 27.28 -5.58
CA LYS A 66 -17.72 26.74 -4.58
C LYS A 66 -16.33 27.34 -4.79
N ASP A 67 -15.60 27.56 -3.71
CA ASP A 67 -14.20 27.99 -3.78
C ASP A 67 -13.33 26.86 -4.37
N PRO A 68 -12.73 27.05 -5.56
CA PRO A 68 -11.91 26.03 -6.22
C PRO A 68 -10.73 25.55 -5.36
N LEU A 69 -10.16 26.43 -4.54
CA LEU A 69 -9.02 26.08 -3.69
C LEU A 69 -9.44 25.15 -2.55
N VAL A 70 -10.62 25.38 -1.97
CA VAL A 70 -11.16 24.54 -0.90
C VAL A 70 -11.47 23.14 -1.43
N GLU A 71 -12.12 23.06 -2.60
CA GLU A 71 -12.45 21.78 -3.22
C GLU A 71 -11.18 21.02 -3.64
N TYR A 72 -10.18 21.70 -4.21
CA TYR A 72 -8.90 21.10 -4.55
C TYR A 72 -8.23 20.45 -3.33
N LYS A 73 -8.16 21.18 -2.20
CA LYS A 73 -7.56 20.68 -0.97
C LYS A 73 -8.30 19.46 -0.45
N LYS A 74 -9.64 19.51 -0.46
CA LYS A 74 -10.47 18.40 -0.01
C LYS A 74 -10.23 17.15 -0.86
N GLN A 75 -10.40 17.25 -2.17
CA GLN A 75 -10.22 16.11 -3.08
C GLN A 75 -8.80 15.55 -3.03
N SER A 76 -7.79 16.42 -3.03
CA SER A 76 -6.38 15.97 -2.96
C SER A 76 -6.09 15.24 -1.65
N PHE A 77 -6.70 15.66 -0.54
CA PHE A 77 -6.53 15.00 0.76
C PHE A 77 -7.25 13.64 0.79
N ASP A 78 -8.48 13.57 0.30
CA ASP A 78 -9.22 12.30 0.20
C ASP A 78 -8.43 11.29 -0.66
N MET A 79 -7.91 11.72 -1.81
CA MET A 79 -7.06 10.89 -2.67
C MET A 79 -5.75 10.45 -2.02
N PHE A 80 -5.20 11.27 -1.12
CA PHE A 80 -4.00 10.93 -0.37
C PHE A 80 -4.30 9.87 0.69
N GLN A 81 -5.41 9.98 1.41
CA GLN A 81 -5.85 8.94 2.35
C GLN A 81 -6.07 7.60 1.63
N ASP A 82 -6.78 7.63 0.49
CA ASP A 82 -6.99 6.42 -0.31
C ASP A 82 -5.68 5.81 -0.80
N MET A 83 -4.66 6.64 -1.09
CA MET A 83 -3.33 6.16 -1.48
C MET A 83 -2.64 5.44 -0.32
N LEU A 84 -2.71 5.96 0.90
CA LEU A 84 -2.16 5.31 2.09
C LEU A 84 -2.82 3.96 2.34
N ASP A 85 -4.15 3.89 2.26
CA ASP A 85 -4.90 2.64 2.44
C ASP A 85 -4.52 1.58 1.39
N ARG A 86 -4.29 2.02 0.14
CA ARG A 86 -3.79 1.14 -0.93
C ARG A 86 -2.37 0.66 -0.66
N ILE A 87 -1.48 1.52 -0.14
CA ILE A 87 -0.10 1.13 0.22
C ILE A 87 -0.15 0.03 1.28
N ASP A 88 -0.93 0.19 2.35
CA ASP A 88 -1.01 -0.77 3.45
C ASP A 88 -1.59 -2.11 2.99
N THR A 89 -2.69 -2.04 2.23
CA THR A 89 -3.37 -3.23 1.68
C THR A 89 -2.45 -3.99 0.71
N ASN A 90 -1.82 -3.29 -0.23
CA ASN A 90 -0.96 -3.91 -1.23
C ASN A 90 0.32 -4.47 -0.61
N THR A 91 0.90 -3.77 0.37
CA THR A 91 2.08 -4.25 1.11
C THR A 91 1.75 -5.54 1.82
N THR A 92 0.68 -5.55 2.63
CA THR A 92 0.27 -6.75 3.37
C THR A 92 -0.01 -7.90 2.40
N LYS A 93 -0.78 -7.65 1.33
CA LYS A 93 -1.08 -8.66 0.32
C LYS A 93 0.20 -9.23 -0.30
N ALA A 94 1.13 -8.38 -0.74
CA ALA A 94 2.37 -8.80 -1.37
C ALA A 94 3.25 -9.64 -0.43
N LEU A 95 3.43 -9.20 0.81
CA LEU A 95 4.24 -9.92 1.80
C LEU A 95 3.68 -11.31 2.12
N PHE A 96 2.35 -11.43 2.26
CA PHE A 96 1.73 -12.71 2.55
C PHE A 96 1.68 -13.64 1.33
N HIS A 97 1.58 -13.12 0.10
CA HIS A 97 1.65 -13.92 -1.14
C HIS A 97 3.09 -14.24 -1.59
N LEU A 98 4.12 -13.65 -0.99
CA LEU A 98 5.51 -13.91 -1.34
C LEU A 98 5.86 -15.40 -1.17
N GLU A 99 6.17 -16.09 -2.26
CA GLU A 99 6.66 -17.47 -2.22
C GLU A 99 8.19 -17.49 -2.27
N ILE A 100 8.81 -18.13 -1.28
CA ILE A 100 10.26 -18.25 -1.20
C ILE A 100 10.66 -19.52 -1.93
N VAL A 101 11.34 -19.37 -3.06
CA VAL A 101 11.96 -20.48 -3.78
C VAL A 101 13.41 -20.58 -3.33
N VAL A 102 13.72 -21.63 -2.55
CA VAL A 102 15.11 -21.96 -2.24
C VAL A 102 15.70 -22.62 -3.48
N LYS A 103 16.69 -21.95 -4.10
CA LYS A 103 17.41 -22.52 -5.23
C LYS A 103 18.30 -23.64 -4.70
N ASP A 104 17.97 -24.89 -5.01
CA ASP A 104 18.83 -26.06 -4.77
C ASP A 104 19.96 -25.99 -5.81
N ASP A 105 21.07 -25.34 -5.46
CA ASP A 105 22.29 -25.37 -6.26
C ASP A 105 22.94 -26.76 -6.08
N ARG A 106 22.38 -27.76 -6.78
CA ARG A 106 23.05 -29.03 -7.10
C ARG A 106 23.63 -28.98 -8.50
#